data_AF-A0A2V6E3D3-F1
#
_entry.id   AF-A0A2V6E3D3-F1
#
_cell.length_a   1.000
_cell.length_b   1.000
_cell.length_c   1.000
_cell.angle_alpha   90.00
_cell.angle_beta   90.00
_cell.angle_gamma   90.00
#
_symmetry.space_group_name_H-M   'P 1'
#
loop_
_entity.id
_entity.type
_entity.pdbx_description
1 polymer ?
#
loop_
_entity_poly.entity_id
_entity_poly.type
_entity_poly.pdbx_seq_one_letter_code
_entity_poly.pdbx_strand_id
1 'polypeptide(L)'
;APPEKERKQTKAVEAENAAPGPQIKKVRLSDGSFHFLDHEKRNIALFDGVQFSSSMRNVTTIRGQTRIAKIVLRDRVFLSGLRSPIHYSPSELELSGITAQIAKGQLDGDFSMQPQAEDSPFTVHASFHRVQADQLVAEAGGSREIIRGTLEGTLEATGKTADPDALTGSGTILLQNGHVQQFAVLAALGQLLQIEELTQLDLEQAEAKYHLAGNTVLVDELLLRSPNLRLTATGSVSLRGKLALDSVLAINEKIRSQLFRGIRENFVATSEPGQYALQFHVGGTLEKPKTDLVERAVGADLKDLGGVIDALLGHKSKKKKAAPSASPTP
;
A
#
# COMPACT_ATOMS: atom_id res chain seq x y z
N ALA A 1 -36.30 20.80 83.76
CA ALA A 1 -36.43 22.17 83.23
C ALA A 1 -35.50 22.32 82.02
N PRO A 2 -36.05 22.43 80.80
CA PRO A 2 -35.32 22.95 79.64
C PRO A 2 -35.31 24.50 79.69
N PRO A 3 -34.56 25.17 78.80
CA PRO A 3 -35.28 25.81 77.71
C PRO A 3 -34.59 25.79 76.34
N GLU A 4 -35.49 25.81 75.36
CA GLU A 4 -35.37 26.07 73.93
C GLU A 4 -35.68 27.56 73.67
N LYS A 5 -35.01 28.19 72.68
CA LYS A 5 -35.48 29.29 71.79
C LYS A 5 -34.28 29.82 70.99
N GLU A 6 -34.10 29.46 69.73
CA GLU A 6 -34.74 29.97 68.50
C GLU A 6 -33.88 31.01 67.73
N ARG A 7 -33.39 30.55 66.57
CA ARG A 7 -33.17 31.24 65.28
C ARG A 7 -32.55 32.65 65.26
N LYS A 8 -31.43 32.75 64.53
CA LYS A 8 -31.38 33.53 63.28
C LYS A 8 -30.36 32.93 62.29
N GLN A 9 -30.89 32.44 61.17
CA GLN A 9 -30.15 32.30 59.92
C GLN A 9 -29.67 33.68 59.50
N THR A 10 -28.39 33.79 59.17
CA THR A 10 -27.88 34.88 58.33
C THR A 10 -27.18 34.24 57.13
N LYS A 11 -27.92 34.16 56.03
CA LYS A 11 -27.38 34.05 54.67
C LYS A 11 -26.81 35.42 54.29
N ALA A 12 -25.55 35.47 53.90
CA ALA A 12 -24.97 36.42 52.93
C ALA A 12 -23.55 35.92 52.62
N VAL A 13 -23.38 35.10 51.58
CA VAL A 13 -22.99 35.56 50.24
C VAL A 13 -21.56 36.12 50.26
N GLU A 14 -20.61 35.24 50.01
CA GLU A 14 -19.43 35.58 49.23
C GLU A 14 -19.32 34.53 48.12
N ALA A 15 -20.31 34.57 47.23
CA ALA A 15 -20.08 34.12 45.87
C ALA A 15 -19.07 35.10 45.30
N GLU A 16 -17.80 34.71 45.35
CA GLU A 16 -16.73 35.37 44.63
C GLU A 16 -17.10 35.31 43.16
N ASN A 17 -17.77 36.38 42.71
CA ASN A 17 -18.01 36.69 41.31
C ASN A 17 -16.65 36.94 40.67
N ALA A 18 -15.94 35.86 40.35
CA ALA A 18 -14.91 35.90 39.33
C ALA A 18 -15.61 36.38 38.05
N ALA A 19 -15.37 37.64 37.68
CA ALA A 19 -15.82 38.19 36.41
C ALA A 19 -15.45 37.18 35.31
N PRO A 20 -16.39 36.80 34.41
CA PRO A 20 -16.07 35.81 33.40
C PRO A 20 -14.92 36.37 32.55
N GLY A 21 -13.73 35.80 32.72
CA GLY A 21 -12.57 36.12 31.92
C GLY A 21 -12.88 35.94 30.42
N PRO A 22 -12.05 36.47 29.52
CA PRO A 22 -12.30 36.38 28.07
C PRO A 22 -12.60 34.93 27.66
N GLN A 23 -13.77 34.70 27.05
CA GLN A 23 -14.20 33.39 26.58
C GLN A 23 -14.12 33.31 25.06
N ILE A 24 -13.38 32.31 24.56
CA ILE A 24 -13.40 31.96 23.15
C ILE A 24 -14.64 31.11 22.89
N LYS A 25 -15.60 31.63 22.12
CA LYS A 25 -16.84 30.91 21.78
C LYS A 25 -16.75 30.13 20.47
N LYS A 26 -15.92 30.60 19.54
CA LYS A 26 -15.81 30.08 18.17
C LYS A 26 -14.39 30.21 17.66
N VAL A 27 -13.90 29.17 17.01
CA VAL A 27 -12.65 29.19 16.26
C VAL A 27 -12.95 28.80 14.82
N ARG A 28 -12.32 29.51 13.88
CA ARG A 28 -12.43 29.23 12.45
C ARG A 28 -11.06 29.31 11.80
N LEU A 29 -10.71 28.26 11.06
CA LEU A 29 -9.61 28.24 10.10
C LEU A 29 -10.27 28.17 8.72
N SER A 30 -9.89 29.05 7.80
CA SER A 30 -10.56 29.14 6.49
C SER A 30 -9.69 28.72 5.31
N ASP A 31 -8.37 28.65 5.49
CA ASP A 31 -7.43 28.28 4.44
C ASP A 31 -6.08 27.86 5.06
N GLY A 32 -6.11 26.78 5.84
CA GLY A 32 -4.90 26.23 6.46
C GLY A 32 -4.14 25.31 5.51
N SER A 33 -2.82 25.28 5.68
CA SER A 33 -1.98 24.26 5.07
C SER A 33 -1.06 23.64 6.12
N PHE A 34 -1.08 22.31 6.23
CA PHE A 34 -0.26 21.55 7.17
C PHE A 34 0.64 20.58 6.42
N HIS A 35 1.95 20.71 6.65
CA HIS A 35 2.97 19.91 5.99
C HIS A 35 3.71 19.09 7.04
N PHE A 36 3.68 17.77 6.88
CA PHE A 36 4.36 16.81 7.74
C PHE A 36 5.52 16.21 6.96
N LEU A 37 6.73 16.40 7.47
CA LEU A 37 7.96 15.93 6.85
C LEU A 37 8.65 14.90 7.74
N ASP A 38 9.38 13.97 7.14
CA ASP A 38 10.27 13.09 7.88
C ASP A 38 11.58 13.79 8.28
N HIS A 39 12.44 13.08 9.02
CA HIS A 39 13.77 13.58 9.41
C HIS A 39 14.67 13.93 8.22
N GLU A 40 14.43 13.33 7.05
CA GLU A 40 15.13 13.62 5.79
C GLU A 40 14.46 14.75 4.98
N LYS A 41 13.46 15.43 5.56
CA LYS A 41 12.64 16.50 4.94
C LYS A 41 11.80 16.05 3.73
N ARG A 42 11.53 14.74 3.61
CA ARG A 42 10.62 14.21 2.59
C ARG A 42 9.18 14.36 3.05
N ASN A 43 8.27 14.55 2.10
CA ASN A 43 6.85 14.68 2.39
C ASN A 43 6.27 13.36 2.93
N ILE A 44 5.72 13.38 4.14
CA ILE A 44 4.92 12.29 4.70
C ILE A 44 3.45 12.54 4.40
N ALA A 45 2.98 13.74 4.74
CA ALA A 45 1.60 14.14 4.54
C ALA A 45 1.49 15.66 4.31
N LEU A 46 0.67 16.03 3.35
CA LEU A 46 0.29 17.41 3.06
C LEU A 46 -1.22 17.52 3.15
N PHE A 47 -1.72 18.49 3.90
CA PHE A 47 -3.13 18.84 3.98
C PHE A 47 -3.29 20.30 3.56
N ASP A 48 -3.94 20.53 2.43
CA ASP A 48 -4.06 21.85 1.82
C ASP A 48 -5.54 22.28 1.70
N GLY A 49 -5.79 23.58 1.80
CA GLY A 49 -7.13 24.16 1.85
C GLY A 49 -7.94 23.68 3.05
N VAL A 50 -7.32 23.61 4.22
CA VAL A 50 -7.94 23.13 5.45
C VAL A 50 -8.89 24.18 6.00
N GLN A 51 -10.16 23.80 6.09
CA GLN A 51 -11.23 24.60 6.65
C GLN A 51 -11.75 23.90 7.89
N PHE A 52 -11.81 24.65 8.98
CA PHE A 52 -12.31 24.15 10.24
C PHE A 52 -13.21 25.22 10.86
N SER A 53 -14.35 24.79 11.38
CA SER A 53 -15.22 25.65 12.16
C SER A 53 -15.72 24.91 13.38
N SER A 54 -15.52 25.49 14.55
CA SER A 54 -15.94 24.91 15.82
C SER A 54 -16.70 25.89 16.69
N SER A 55 -17.54 25.31 17.54
CA SER A 55 -18.00 25.97 18.77
C SER A 55 -17.18 25.44 19.94
N MET A 56 -16.62 26.32 20.75
CA MET A 56 -15.90 25.95 21.97
C MET A 56 -16.87 26.04 23.16
N ARG A 57 -16.98 24.96 23.93
CA ARG A 57 -17.72 24.96 25.20
C ARG A 57 -16.82 25.35 26.38
N ASN A 58 -15.53 25.05 26.29
CA ASN A 58 -14.49 25.42 27.24
C ASN A 58 -13.16 25.59 26.48
N VAL A 59 -12.10 26.03 27.17
CA VAL A 59 -10.81 26.39 26.55
C VAL A 59 -10.08 25.18 25.95
N THR A 60 -10.40 23.96 26.37
CA THR A 60 -9.63 22.75 26.05
C THR A 60 -10.35 21.76 25.14
N THR A 61 -11.67 21.90 24.94
CA THR A 61 -12.46 21.00 24.09
C THR A 61 -13.05 21.72 22.90
N ILE A 62 -12.91 21.08 21.76
CA ILE A 62 -13.30 21.60 20.46
C ILE A 62 -14.25 20.58 19.82
N ARG A 63 -15.39 21.06 19.33
CA ARG A 63 -16.28 20.30 18.47
C ARG A 63 -16.64 21.11 17.24
N GLY A 64 -16.54 20.48 16.08
CA GLY A 64 -16.73 21.19 14.83
C GLY A 64 -16.86 20.28 13.63
N GLN A 65 -16.65 20.91 12.48
CA GLN A 65 -16.58 20.25 11.18
C GLN A 65 -15.26 20.64 10.54
N THR A 66 -14.58 19.66 9.95
CA THR A 66 -13.39 19.87 9.14
C THR A 66 -13.72 19.59 7.67
N ARG A 67 -13.12 20.38 6.78
CA ARG A 67 -13.04 20.11 5.35
C ARG A 67 -11.60 20.30 4.91
N ILE A 68 -11.10 19.41 4.07
CA ILE A 68 -9.74 19.51 3.53
C ILE A 68 -9.85 19.38 2.03
N ALA A 69 -9.35 20.38 1.30
CA ALA A 69 -9.49 20.41 -0.16
C ALA A 69 -8.64 19.31 -0.81
N LYS A 70 -7.39 19.18 -0.37
CA LYS A 70 -6.42 18.24 -0.93
C LYS A 70 -5.57 17.61 0.16
N ILE A 71 -5.35 16.31 0.04
CA ILE A 71 -4.43 15.55 0.89
C ILE A 71 -3.47 14.80 -0.02
N VAL A 72 -2.18 14.85 0.31
CA VAL A 72 -1.15 14.06 -0.36
C VAL A 72 -0.40 13.27 0.69
N LEU A 73 -0.38 11.94 0.56
CA LEU A 73 0.36 11.05 1.45
C LEU A 73 1.54 10.45 0.68
N ARG A 74 2.76 10.65 1.20
CA ARG A 74 4.03 10.13 0.66
C ARG A 74 4.20 10.33 -0.86
N ASP A 75 3.63 11.41 -1.40
CA ASP A 75 3.61 11.76 -2.83
C ASP A 75 3.05 10.65 -3.76
N ARG A 76 2.23 9.74 -3.21
CA ARG A 76 1.70 8.59 -3.93
C ARG A 76 0.20 8.41 -3.81
N VAL A 77 -0.38 8.80 -2.68
CA VAL A 77 -1.83 8.71 -2.46
C VAL A 77 -2.39 10.11 -2.36
N PHE A 78 -3.39 10.37 -3.22
CA PHE A 78 -4.00 11.69 -3.35
C PHE A 78 -5.47 11.57 -2.99
N LEU A 79 -5.89 12.35 -1.98
CA LEU A 79 -7.29 12.46 -1.60
C LEU A 79 -7.76 13.89 -1.85
N SER A 80 -9.05 14.05 -2.10
CA SER A 80 -9.65 15.37 -2.23
C SER A 80 -11.02 15.46 -1.58
N GLY A 81 -11.38 16.69 -1.20
CA GLY A 81 -12.68 17.02 -0.67
C GLY A 81 -13.04 16.27 0.61
N LEU A 82 -12.06 16.02 1.49
CA LEU A 82 -12.30 15.35 2.77
C LEU A 82 -13.29 16.15 3.61
N ARG A 83 -14.23 15.46 4.25
CA ARG A 83 -15.17 16.03 5.22
C ARG A 83 -15.32 15.10 6.41
N SER A 84 -15.34 15.68 7.61
CA SER A 84 -15.57 14.92 8.84
C SER A 84 -15.96 15.85 9.99
N PRO A 85 -16.87 15.43 10.88
CA PRO A 85 -16.92 15.93 12.26
C PRO A 85 -15.56 15.81 12.94
N ILE A 86 -15.17 16.86 13.67
CA ILE A 86 -13.94 16.83 14.48
C ILE A 86 -14.29 17.03 15.95
N HIS A 87 -13.72 16.17 16.78
CA HIS A 87 -13.72 16.30 18.22
C HIS A 87 -12.28 16.35 18.72
N TYR A 88 -11.98 17.32 19.55
CA TYR A 88 -10.68 17.41 20.21
C TYR A 88 -10.86 17.69 21.69
N SER A 89 -10.04 17.00 22.47
CA SER A 89 -9.79 17.18 23.90
C SER A 89 -8.29 16.91 24.16
N PRO A 90 -7.76 17.26 25.33
CA PRO A 90 -6.36 16.95 25.66
C PRO A 90 -6.02 15.46 25.56
N SER A 91 -6.98 14.57 25.84
CA SER A 91 -6.78 13.12 25.77
C SER A 91 -7.05 12.51 24.40
N GLU A 92 -7.75 13.21 23.50
CA GLU A 92 -8.25 12.60 22.27
C GLU A 92 -8.47 13.62 21.15
N LEU A 93 -8.00 13.29 19.95
CA LEU A 93 -8.38 13.90 18.68
C LEU A 93 -9.09 12.83 17.84
N GLU A 94 -10.31 13.13 17.39
CA GLU A 94 -11.15 12.22 16.62
C GLU A 94 -11.68 12.92 15.37
N LEU A 95 -11.59 12.21 14.24
CA LEU A 95 -12.30 12.51 12.99
C LEU A 95 -13.15 11.29 12.66
N SER A 96 -14.45 11.37 12.95
CA SER A 96 -15.38 10.28 12.68
C SER A 96 -16.13 10.49 11.36
N GLY A 97 -16.57 9.40 10.73
CA GLY A 97 -17.35 9.45 9.48
C GLY A 97 -16.67 10.28 8.39
N ILE A 98 -15.36 10.11 8.25
CA ILE A 98 -14.56 10.71 7.18
C ILE A 98 -15.15 10.26 5.85
N THR A 99 -15.34 11.22 4.95
CA THR A 99 -15.67 10.98 3.53
C THR A 99 -14.68 11.75 2.67
N ALA A 100 -14.12 11.11 1.64
CA ALA A 100 -13.20 11.74 0.70
C ALA A 100 -13.28 11.09 -0.70
N GLN A 101 -12.69 11.74 -1.69
CA GLN A 101 -12.48 11.16 -3.03
C GLN A 101 -11.04 10.68 -3.19
N ILE A 102 -10.87 9.51 -3.82
CA ILE A 102 -9.56 8.91 -4.12
C ILE A 102 -9.62 8.29 -5.52
N ALA A 103 -8.76 8.74 -6.44
CA ALA A 103 -8.66 8.22 -7.81
C ALA A 103 -10.04 7.90 -8.47
N LYS A 104 -10.94 8.90 -8.48
CA LYS A 104 -12.35 8.85 -8.95
C LYS A 104 -13.31 7.92 -8.19
N GLY A 105 -12.81 7.19 -7.20
CA GLY A 105 -13.61 6.46 -6.22
C GLY A 105 -13.90 7.29 -4.98
N GLN A 106 -14.28 6.60 -3.93
CA GLN A 106 -14.64 7.17 -2.62
C GLN A 106 -13.85 6.45 -1.52
N LEU A 107 -13.58 7.20 -0.45
CA LEU A 107 -12.96 6.72 0.78
C LEU A 107 -13.85 7.13 1.94
N ASP A 108 -14.16 6.15 2.80
CA ASP A 108 -14.86 6.34 4.06
C ASP A 108 -13.96 5.86 5.20
N GLY A 109 -14.06 6.46 6.38
CA GLY A 109 -13.27 6.00 7.51
C GLY A 109 -13.38 6.81 8.79
N ASP A 110 -12.52 6.47 9.74
CA ASP A 110 -12.41 7.09 11.05
C ASP A 110 -10.93 7.19 11.44
N PHE A 111 -10.61 8.25 12.17
CA PHE A 111 -9.28 8.48 12.72
C PHE A 111 -9.40 8.88 14.19
N SER A 112 -8.57 8.28 15.04
CA SER A 112 -8.43 8.68 16.44
C SER A 112 -6.96 8.79 16.84
N MET A 113 -6.64 9.69 17.74
CA MET A 113 -5.28 9.88 18.27
C MET A 113 -5.34 10.37 19.72
N GLN A 114 -4.38 9.95 20.54
CA GLN A 114 -4.21 10.45 21.91
C GLN A 114 -3.04 11.45 21.96
N PRO A 115 -3.27 12.75 21.72
CA PRO A 115 -2.20 13.73 21.48
C PRO A 115 -1.29 13.99 22.69
N GLN A 116 -1.73 13.70 23.91
CA GLN A 116 -0.93 13.90 25.14
C GLN A 116 -0.34 12.61 25.72
N ALA A 117 -0.71 11.46 25.18
CA ALA A 117 -0.08 10.20 25.56
C ALA A 117 1.32 10.11 24.93
N GLU A 118 2.19 9.30 25.53
CA GLU A 118 3.55 9.05 25.03
C GLU A 118 3.50 8.59 23.57
N ASP A 119 4.35 9.20 22.72
CA ASP A 119 4.43 9.01 21.27
C ASP A 119 3.14 9.33 20.45
N SER A 120 2.09 9.81 21.11
CA SER A 120 0.76 10.06 20.54
C SER A 120 0.24 8.89 19.69
N PRO A 121 -0.22 7.79 20.32
CA PRO A 121 -0.75 6.65 19.58
C PRO A 121 -2.01 7.06 18.79
N PHE A 122 -2.16 6.47 17.61
CA PHE A 122 -3.29 6.72 16.72
C PHE A 122 -3.87 5.42 16.16
N THR A 123 -5.13 5.49 15.74
CA THR A 123 -5.82 4.44 14.99
C THR A 123 -6.45 5.02 13.73
N VAL A 124 -6.53 4.18 12.70
CA VAL A 124 -7.15 4.48 11.41
C VAL A 124 -8.02 3.30 11.01
N HIS A 125 -9.26 3.58 10.65
CA HIS A 125 -10.11 2.65 9.93
C HIS A 125 -10.49 3.31 8.62
N ALA A 126 -10.30 2.62 7.50
CA ALA A 126 -10.68 3.14 6.20
C ALA A 126 -11.23 2.01 5.33
N SER A 127 -12.17 2.37 4.49
CA SER A 127 -12.65 1.57 3.37
C SER A 127 -12.67 2.43 2.13
N PHE A 128 -12.41 1.83 0.99
CA PHE A 128 -12.48 2.51 -0.29
C PHE A 128 -13.24 1.66 -1.29
N HIS A 129 -13.94 2.33 -2.18
CA HIS A 129 -14.80 1.70 -3.16
C HIS A 129 -14.78 2.46 -4.46
N ARG A 130 -14.92 1.70 -5.56
CA ARG A 130 -14.97 2.23 -6.92
C ARG A 130 -13.72 3.03 -7.31
N VAL A 131 -12.58 2.71 -6.74
CA VAL A 131 -11.30 3.38 -7.00
C VAL A 131 -10.78 2.92 -8.36
N GLN A 132 -10.42 3.85 -9.26
CA GLN A 132 -9.90 3.46 -10.57
C GLN A 132 -8.41 3.15 -10.48
N ALA A 133 -8.03 1.89 -10.77
CA ALA A 133 -6.65 1.41 -10.60
C ALA A 133 -5.65 2.18 -11.49
N ASP A 134 -6.03 2.46 -12.73
CA ASP A 134 -5.22 3.22 -13.69
C ASP A 134 -5.01 4.67 -13.23
N GLN A 135 -6.05 5.28 -12.64
CA GLN A 135 -5.96 6.63 -12.10
C GLN A 135 -5.04 6.67 -10.86
N LEU A 136 -5.15 5.70 -9.96
CA LEU A 136 -4.31 5.60 -8.77
C LEU A 136 -2.83 5.47 -9.15
N VAL A 137 -2.51 4.62 -10.13
CA VAL A 137 -1.15 4.46 -10.64
C VAL A 137 -0.65 5.74 -11.32
N ALA A 138 -1.49 6.39 -12.12
CA ALA A 138 -1.12 7.63 -12.81
C ALA A 138 -0.80 8.77 -11.84
N GLU A 139 -1.60 8.92 -10.78
CA GLU A 139 -1.39 9.93 -9.75
C GLU A 139 -0.07 9.71 -8.99
N ALA A 140 0.31 8.44 -8.78
CA ALA A 140 1.61 8.07 -8.21
C ALA A 140 2.79 8.19 -9.20
N GLY A 141 2.57 8.69 -10.43
CA GLY A 141 3.59 8.88 -11.46
C GLY A 141 3.87 7.66 -12.34
N GLY A 142 3.07 6.61 -12.24
CA GLY A 142 3.16 5.41 -13.08
C GLY A 142 2.39 5.52 -14.40
N SER A 143 2.51 4.50 -15.25
CA SER A 143 1.75 4.41 -16.50
C SER A 143 0.33 3.89 -16.26
N ARG A 144 -0.67 4.58 -16.83
CA ARG A 144 -2.09 4.16 -16.86
C ARG A 144 -2.33 2.83 -17.57
N GLU A 145 -1.36 2.38 -18.34
CA GLU A 145 -1.48 1.15 -19.09
C GLU A 145 -1.20 -0.08 -18.23
N ILE A 146 -0.52 0.04 -17.09
CA ILE A 146 -0.05 -1.12 -16.32
C ILE A 146 -1.20 -1.93 -15.73
N ILE A 147 -2.22 -1.23 -15.24
CA ILE A 147 -3.36 -1.84 -14.56
C ILE A 147 -4.61 -1.03 -14.85
N ARG A 148 -5.71 -1.74 -15.11
CA ARG A 148 -7.06 -1.19 -15.21
C ARG A 148 -8.01 -2.04 -14.40
N GLY A 149 -9.16 -1.46 -14.07
CA GLY A 149 -10.20 -2.09 -13.28
C GLY A 149 -10.58 -1.22 -12.09
N THR A 150 -11.45 -1.77 -11.27
CA THR A 150 -12.04 -1.07 -10.13
C THR A 150 -11.58 -1.71 -8.83
N LEU A 151 -10.97 -0.92 -7.96
CA LEU A 151 -10.46 -1.34 -6.66
C LEU A 151 -11.48 -1.05 -5.55
N GLU A 152 -11.56 -1.98 -4.62
CA GLU A 152 -12.24 -1.82 -3.33
C GLU A 152 -11.44 -2.54 -2.24
N GLY A 153 -11.63 -2.14 -0.99
CA GLY A 153 -10.84 -2.71 0.09
C GLY A 153 -10.97 -1.98 1.42
N THR A 154 -10.21 -2.46 2.38
CA THR A 154 -10.19 -1.95 3.75
C THR A 154 -8.77 -1.78 4.26
N LEU A 155 -8.61 -0.90 5.25
CA LEU A 155 -7.40 -0.70 6.02
C LEU A 155 -7.79 -0.46 7.47
N GLU A 156 -7.23 -1.26 8.37
CA GLU A 156 -7.20 -1.00 9.79
C GLU A 156 -5.74 -0.82 10.19
N ALA A 157 -5.39 0.28 10.84
CA ALA A 157 -4.02 0.54 11.24
C ALA A 157 -3.95 1.21 12.59
N THR A 158 -2.88 0.92 13.31
CA THR A 158 -2.48 1.61 14.54
C THR A 158 -1.03 2.00 14.45
N GLY A 159 -0.65 3.08 15.11
CA GLY A 159 0.74 3.51 15.10
C GLY A 159 1.03 4.59 16.12
N LYS A 160 2.24 5.12 16.05
CA LYS A 160 2.72 6.20 16.91
C LYS A 160 3.29 7.32 16.05
N THR A 161 3.03 8.57 16.40
CA THR A 161 3.54 9.71 15.61
C THR A 161 5.05 9.88 15.72
N ALA A 162 5.64 9.49 16.86
CA ALA A 162 7.08 9.59 17.12
C ALA A 162 7.89 8.38 16.61
N ASP A 163 7.23 7.28 16.25
CA ASP A 163 7.87 6.04 15.80
C ASP A 163 7.21 5.50 14.51
N PRO A 164 7.80 5.79 13.33
CA PRO A 164 7.29 5.28 12.07
C PRO A 164 7.32 3.76 11.94
N ASP A 165 8.19 3.08 12.69
CA ASP A 165 8.32 1.61 12.64
C ASP A 165 7.26 0.92 13.54
N ALA A 166 6.57 1.68 14.40
CA ALA A 166 5.43 1.21 15.20
C ALA A 166 4.12 1.10 14.40
N LEU A 167 4.12 1.45 13.11
CA LEU A 167 2.93 1.30 12.27
C LEU A 167 2.59 -0.18 12.08
N THR A 168 1.43 -0.59 12.55
CA THR A 168 0.89 -1.94 12.33
C THR A 168 -0.51 -1.82 11.76
N GLY A 169 -0.96 -2.84 11.04
CA GLY A 169 -2.30 -2.82 10.47
C GLY A 169 -2.58 -4.01 9.59
N SER A 170 -3.79 -4.11 9.07
CA SER A 170 -4.22 -5.13 8.15
C SER A 170 -5.24 -4.57 7.17
N GLY A 171 -5.44 -5.28 6.07
CA GLY A 171 -6.39 -4.86 5.06
C GLY A 171 -6.61 -5.88 3.97
N THR A 172 -7.61 -5.60 3.16
CA THR A 172 -7.93 -6.35 1.95
C THR A 172 -7.98 -5.41 0.77
N ILE A 173 -7.65 -5.93 -0.41
CA ILE A 173 -7.82 -5.24 -1.68
C ILE A 173 -8.45 -6.24 -2.64
N LEU A 174 -9.51 -5.84 -3.32
CA LEU A 174 -10.11 -6.55 -4.43
C LEU A 174 -10.04 -5.66 -5.68
N LEU A 175 -9.65 -6.25 -6.80
CA LEU A 175 -9.71 -5.65 -8.12
C LEU A 175 -10.77 -6.38 -8.95
N GLN A 176 -11.79 -5.63 -9.35
CA GLN A 176 -12.87 -6.09 -10.22
C GLN A 176 -12.60 -5.67 -11.67
N ASN A 177 -12.90 -6.57 -12.62
CA ASN A 177 -12.66 -6.38 -14.06
C ASN A 177 -11.19 -5.95 -14.31
N GLY A 178 -10.27 -6.70 -13.70
CA GLY A 178 -8.86 -6.37 -13.70
C GLY A 178 -8.20 -6.66 -15.04
N HIS A 179 -7.47 -5.69 -15.58
CA HIS A 179 -6.60 -5.91 -16.72
C HIS A 179 -5.21 -5.46 -16.34
N VAL A 180 -4.23 -6.37 -16.34
CA VAL A 180 -2.84 -6.09 -15.98
C VAL A 180 -1.97 -6.37 -17.18
N GLN A 181 -1.18 -5.40 -17.61
CA GLN A 181 -0.29 -5.56 -18.74
C GLN A 181 1.03 -4.84 -18.49
N GLN A 182 2.09 -5.30 -19.14
CA GLN A 182 3.42 -4.67 -19.04
C GLN A 182 3.95 -4.55 -17.60
N PHE A 183 3.38 -5.30 -16.64
CA PHE A 183 3.90 -5.31 -15.27
C PHE A 183 5.19 -6.11 -15.26
N ALA A 184 6.31 -5.47 -14.89
CA ALA A 184 7.65 -6.00 -15.10
C ALA A 184 7.83 -7.44 -14.60
N VAL A 185 7.24 -7.76 -13.44
CA VAL A 185 7.27 -9.13 -12.88
C VAL A 185 6.59 -10.11 -13.83
N LEU A 186 5.34 -9.84 -14.22
CA LEU A 186 4.54 -10.74 -15.04
C LEU A 186 5.08 -10.83 -16.47
N ALA A 187 5.55 -9.72 -17.04
CA ALA A 187 6.18 -9.68 -18.35
C ALA A 187 7.46 -10.54 -18.38
N ALA A 188 8.29 -10.49 -17.32
CA ALA A 188 9.46 -11.34 -17.21
C ALA A 188 9.10 -12.84 -17.14
N LEU A 189 8.04 -13.20 -16.40
CA LEU A 189 7.54 -14.57 -16.34
C LEU A 189 6.99 -15.03 -17.71
N GLY A 190 6.23 -14.19 -18.40
CA GLY A 190 5.66 -14.49 -19.72
C GLY A 190 6.71 -14.70 -20.80
N GLN A 191 7.73 -13.83 -20.84
CA GLN A 191 8.87 -14.00 -21.75
C GLN A 191 9.65 -15.28 -21.47
N LEU A 192 9.87 -15.59 -20.19
CA LEU A 192 10.64 -16.76 -19.78
C LEU A 192 9.90 -18.08 -20.07
N LEU A 193 8.62 -18.15 -19.76
CA LEU A 193 7.80 -19.34 -19.98
C LEU A 193 7.25 -19.43 -21.40
N GLN A 194 7.43 -18.37 -22.20
CA GLN A 194 6.79 -18.20 -23.51
C GLN A 194 5.25 -18.29 -23.41
N ILE A 195 4.69 -17.70 -22.34
CA ILE A 195 3.24 -17.58 -22.12
C ILE A 195 2.85 -16.13 -22.40
N GLU A 196 2.23 -15.88 -23.55
CA GLU A 196 1.82 -14.53 -23.97
C GLU A 196 0.81 -13.93 -22.98
N GLU A 197 -0.10 -14.76 -22.44
CA GLU A 197 -1.12 -14.37 -21.47
C GLU A 197 -0.52 -13.75 -20.19
N LEU A 198 0.71 -14.10 -19.80
CA LEU A 198 1.36 -13.46 -18.64
C LEU A 198 1.81 -12.03 -18.93
N THR A 199 1.94 -11.62 -20.20
CA THR A 199 2.30 -10.25 -20.56
C THR A 199 1.08 -9.31 -20.56
N GLN A 200 -0.12 -9.89 -20.70
CA GLN A 200 -1.41 -9.22 -20.70
C GLN A 200 -2.47 -10.12 -20.06
N LEU A 201 -2.75 -9.89 -18.79
CA LEU A 201 -3.68 -10.65 -17.98
C LEU A 201 -5.06 -9.98 -17.93
N ASP A 202 -6.06 -10.71 -18.39
CA ASP A 202 -7.46 -10.43 -18.08
C ASP A 202 -7.85 -11.24 -16.84
N LEU A 203 -8.17 -10.54 -15.74
CA LEU A 203 -8.37 -11.14 -14.43
C LEU A 203 -9.87 -11.28 -14.13
N GLU A 204 -10.28 -12.52 -13.85
CA GLU A 204 -11.62 -12.85 -13.34
C GLU A 204 -11.72 -12.58 -11.83
N GLN A 205 -10.61 -12.78 -11.12
CA GLN A 205 -10.49 -12.52 -9.69
C GLN A 205 -9.09 -12.00 -9.40
N ALA A 206 -9.00 -10.95 -8.58
CA ALA A 206 -7.75 -10.37 -8.16
C ALA A 206 -7.90 -9.81 -6.75
N GLU A 207 -7.33 -10.50 -5.76
CA GLU A 207 -7.46 -10.14 -4.35
C GLU A 207 -6.12 -10.22 -3.63
N ALA A 208 -5.96 -9.36 -2.63
CA ALA A 208 -4.82 -9.36 -1.75
C ALA A 208 -5.27 -9.15 -0.29
N LYS A 209 -4.71 -9.94 0.62
CA LYS A 209 -4.74 -9.72 2.07
C LYS A 209 -3.35 -9.38 2.52
N TYR A 210 -3.24 -8.38 3.38
CA TYR A 210 -1.95 -7.91 3.84
C TYR A 210 -2.01 -7.44 5.28
N HIS A 211 -0.83 -7.37 5.89
CA HIS A 211 -0.60 -6.63 7.11
C HIS A 211 0.60 -5.69 6.98
N LEU A 212 0.57 -4.61 7.75
CA LEU A 212 1.63 -3.63 7.85
C LEU A 212 2.50 -3.96 9.06
N ALA A 213 3.81 -3.92 8.87
CA ALA A 213 4.82 -4.03 9.91
C ALA A 213 5.89 -2.96 9.66
N GLY A 214 5.68 -1.79 10.28
CA GLY A 214 6.46 -0.57 10.07
C GLY A 214 6.49 -0.17 8.60
N ASN A 215 7.69 -0.20 8.02
CA ASN A 215 7.94 0.14 6.61
C ASN A 215 7.81 -1.04 5.63
N THR A 216 7.21 -2.16 6.06
CA THR A 216 7.01 -3.37 5.26
C THR A 216 5.53 -3.72 5.17
N VAL A 217 5.08 -4.01 3.95
CA VAL A 217 3.79 -4.65 3.69
C VAL A 217 4.05 -6.15 3.58
N LEU A 218 3.44 -6.94 4.45
CA LEU A 218 3.48 -8.38 4.43
C LEU A 218 2.23 -8.88 3.72
N VAL A 219 2.44 -9.61 2.63
CA VAL A 219 1.39 -10.16 1.78
C VAL A 219 1.06 -11.55 2.33
N ASP A 220 -0.09 -11.65 3.00
CA ASP A 220 -0.58 -12.90 3.58
C ASP A 220 -1.16 -13.80 2.49
N GLU A 221 -1.83 -13.20 1.53
CA GLU A 221 -2.45 -13.87 0.41
C GLU A 221 -2.52 -12.90 -0.76
N LEU A 222 -1.95 -13.29 -1.89
CA LEU A 222 -2.23 -12.69 -3.20
C LEU A 222 -2.85 -13.78 -4.07
N LEU A 223 -3.94 -13.46 -4.75
CA LEU A 223 -4.57 -14.33 -5.74
C LEU A 223 -4.88 -13.50 -6.98
N LEU A 224 -4.26 -13.86 -8.09
CA LEU A 224 -4.60 -13.38 -9.43
C LEU A 224 -5.07 -14.58 -10.25
N ARG A 225 -6.30 -14.53 -10.75
CA ARG A 225 -6.91 -15.61 -11.53
C ARG A 225 -7.38 -15.08 -12.88
N SER A 226 -7.02 -15.80 -13.93
CA SER A 226 -7.56 -15.65 -15.28
C SER A 226 -8.13 -17.00 -15.75
N PRO A 227 -8.73 -17.08 -16.95
CA PRO A 227 -9.28 -18.34 -17.47
C PRO A 227 -8.27 -19.48 -17.58
N ASN A 228 -6.98 -19.17 -17.80
CA ASN A 228 -5.96 -20.18 -18.10
C ASN A 228 -4.88 -20.31 -17.02
N LEU A 229 -4.79 -19.36 -16.09
CA LEU A 229 -3.76 -19.37 -15.06
C LEU A 229 -4.25 -18.82 -13.72
N ARG A 230 -3.55 -19.23 -12.67
CA ARG A 230 -3.71 -18.72 -11.32
C ARG A 230 -2.32 -18.45 -10.76
N LEU A 231 -2.07 -17.21 -10.37
CA LEU A 231 -0.87 -16.82 -9.63
C LEU A 231 -1.26 -16.57 -8.18
N THR A 232 -0.63 -17.27 -7.26
CA THR A 232 -0.73 -16.97 -5.83
C THR A 232 0.64 -16.58 -5.27
N ALA A 233 0.68 -15.69 -4.28
CA ALA A 233 1.93 -15.35 -3.62
C ALA A 233 1.73 -14.96 -2.15
N THR A 234 2.78 -15.15 -1.36
CA THR A 234 2.93 -14.60 -0.02
C THR A 234 4.33 -14.00 0.13
N GLY A 235 4.54 -13.15 1.13
CA GLY A 235 5.88 -12.62 1.42
C GLY A 235 5.87 -11.15 1.82
N SER A 236 6.84 -10.38 1.33
CA SER A 236 7.05 -9.00 1.77
C SER A 236 7.31 -8.04 0.61
N VAL A 237 6.81 -6.82 0.76
CA VAL A 237 7.08 -5.68 -0.09
C VAL A 237 7.39 -4.48 0.80
N SER A 238 8.61 -3.96 0.74
CA SER A 238 8.95 -2.73 1.47
C SER A 238 8.28 -1.52 0.81
N LEU A 239 8.01 -0.46 1.58
CA LEU A 239 7.49 0.79 1.02
C LEU A 239 8.43 1.44 -0.01
N ARG A 240 9.71 1.04 -0.02
CA ARG A 240 10.71 1.42 -1.03
C ARG A 240 10.69 0.52 -2.28
N GLY A 241 9.77 -0.43 -2.36
CA GLY A 241 9.55 -1.30 -3.53
C GLY A 241 10.48 -2.50 -3.62
N LYS A 242 11.24 -2.83 -2.57
CA LYS A 242 11.97 -4.11 -2.49
C LYS A 242 10.97 -5.21 -2.21
N LEU A 243 11.01 -6.29 -2.97
CA LEU A 243 10.08 -7.41 -2.82
C LEU A 243 10.83 -8.72 -2.58
N ALA A 244 10.18 -9.62 -1.86
CA ALA A 244 10.56 -11.01 -1.64
C ALA A 244 9.25 -11.80 -1.50
N LEU A 245 8.85 -12.50 -2.56
CA LEU A 245 7.57 -13.17 -2.68
C LEU A 245 7.79 -14.64 -3.03
N ASP A 246 7.20 -15.53 -2.25
CA ASP A 246 7.08 -16.95 -2.58
C ASP A 246 5.80 -17.15 -3.35
N SER A 247 5.94 -17.58 -4.60
CA SER A 247 4.88 -17.54 -5.61
C SER A 247 4.61 -18.93 -6.18
N VAL A 248 3.36 -19.16 -6.56
CA VAL A 248 2.92 -20.38 -7.24
C VAL A 248 2.16 -19.98 -8.49
N LEU A 249 2.66 -20.40 -9.65
CA LEU A 249 1.97 -20.27 -10.92
C LEU A 249 1.32 -21.61 -11.26
N ALA A 250 -0.01 -21.65 -11.22
CA ALA A 250 -0.81 -22.76 -11.73
C ALA A 250 -1.36 -22.44 -13.12
N ILE A 251 -1.30 -23.41 -14.01
CA ILE A 251 -1.75 -23.33 -15.40
C ILE A 251 -2.59 -24.56 -15.75
N ASN A 252 -3.52 -24.39 -16.69
CA ASN A 252 -4.28 -25.51 -17.23
C ASN A 252 -3.47 -26.31 -18.28
N GLU A 253 -4.01 -27.46 -18.70
CA GLU A 253 -3.38 -28.31 -19.71
C GLU A 253 -3.19 -27.61 -21.07
N LYS A 254 -4.06 -26.65 -21.43
CA LYS A 254 -3.92 -25.87 -22.67
C LYS A 254 -2.59 -25.13 -22.70
N ILE A 255 -2.31 -24.31 -21.68
CA ILE A 255 -1.05 -23.55 -21.58
C ILE A 255 0.13 -24.53 -21.42
N ARG A 256 -0.03 -25.55 -20.56
CA ARG A 256 1.02 -26.53 -20.31
C ARG A 256 1.47 -27.27 -21.58
N SER A 257 0.54 -27.59 -22.47
CA SER A 257 0.84 -28.28 -23.74
C SER A 257 1.66 -27.43 -24.72
N GLN A 258 1.57 -26.10 -24.62
CA GLN A 258 2.31 -25.14 -25.43
C GLN A 258 3.73 -24.90 -24.92
N LEU A 259 3.99 -25.20 -23.64
CA LEU A 259 5.32 -25.08 -23.06
C LEU A 259 6.31 -26.04 -23.72
N PHE A 260 7.55 -25.56 -23.88
CA PHE A 260 8.66 -26.43 -24.26
C PHE A 260 8.82 -27.57 -23.25
N ARG A 261 9.19 -28.76 -23.74
CA ARG A 261 9.23 -30.00 -22.96
C ARG A 261 9.99 -29.87 -21.64
N GLY A 262 11.17 -29.23 -21.65
CA GLY A 262 11.99 -29.05 -20.44
C GLY A 262 11.30 -28.21 -19.35
N ILE A 263 10.46 -27.25 -19.73
CA ILE A 263 9.67 -26.44 -18.79
C ILE A 263 8.44 -27.19 -18.31
N ARG A 264 7.74 -27.84 -19.24
CA ARG A 264 6.51 -28.57 -19.00
C ARG A 264 6.64 -29.66 -17.92
N GLU A 265 7.80 -30.31 -17.84
CA GLU A 265 8.07 -31.39 -16.88
C GLU A 265 8.21 -30.89 -15.43
N ASN A 266 8.52 -29.60 -15.22
CA ASN A 266 8.64 -28.99 -13.90
C ASN A 266 7.29 -28.52 -13.31
N PHE A 267 6.24 -28.47 -14.12
CA PHE A 267 4.88 -28.20 -13.66
C PHE A 267 4.22 -29.47 -13.12
N VAL A 268 4.01 -29.52 -11.81
CA VAL A 268 3.49 -30.69 -11.09
C VAL A 268 1.97 -30.63 -11.02
N ALA A 269 1.30 -31.77 -11.22
CA ALA A 269 -0.15 -31.86 -11.09
C ALA A 269 -0.61 -31.42 -9.70
N THR A 270 -1.67 -30.62 -9.66
CA THR A 270 -2.28 -30.16 -8.40
C THR A 270 -3.43 -31.10 -7.98
N SER A 271 -4.06 -30.82 -6.84
CA SER A 271 -5.29 -31.50 -6.43
C SER A 271 -6.47 -31.22 -7.36
N GLU A 272 -6.43 -30.13 -8.14
CA GLU A 272 -7.43 -29.80 -9.14
C GLU A 272 -7.12 -30.54 -10.46
N PRO A 273 -8.05 -31.36 -10.98
CA PRO A 273 -7.84 -32.08 -12.24
C PRO A 273 -7.53 -31.12 -13.40
N GLY A 274 -6.47 -31.43 -14.16
CA GLY A 274 -6.06 -30.64 -15.33
C GLY A 274 -5.34 -29.33 -15.01
N GLN A 275 -4.98 -29.10 -13.74
CA GLN A 275 -4.18 -27.95 -13.30
C GLN A 275 -2.79 -28.41 -12.84
N TYR A 276 -1.77 -27.66 -13.25
CA TYR A 276 -0.37 -27.95 -12.95
C TYR A 276 0.31 -26.70 -12.41
N ALA A 277 1.12 -26.85 -11.37
CA ALA A 277 1.73 -25.73 -10.66
C ALA A 277 3.25 -25.80 -10.63
N LEU A 278 3.86 -24.61 -10.63
CA LEU A 278 5.29 -24.40 -10.44
C LEU A 278 5.48 -23.35 -9.35
N GLN A 279 6.30 -23.69 -8.34
CA GLN A 279 6.69 -22.77 -7.27
C GLN A 279 7.99 -22.06 -7.62
N PHE A 280 8.06 -20.78 -7.28
CA PHE A 280 9.22 -19.94 -7.55
C PHE A 280 9.26 -18.75 -6.58
N HIS A 281 10.43 -18.15 -6.46
CA HIS A 281 10.66 -16.95 -5.68
C HIS A 281 10.79 -15.73 -6.60
N VAL A 282 10.23 -14.61 -6.18
CA VAL A 282 10.42 -13.29 -6.81
C VAL A 282 11.09 -12.38 -5.79
N GLY A 283 12.28 -11.89 -6.13
CA GLY A 283 13.04 -10.92 -5.35
C GLY A 283 13.30 -9.62 -6.12
N GLY A 284 14.18 -8.77 -5.59
CA GLY A 284 14.62 -7.54 -6.27
C GLY A 284 13.69 -6.36 -5.95
N THR A 285 13.35 -5.56 -6.97
CA THR A 285 12.43 -4.42 -6.82
C THR A 285 11.25 -4.53 -7.78
N LEU A 286 10.18 -3.78 -7.52
CA LEU A 286 8.99 -3.74 -8.41
C LEU A 286 9.35 -3.36 -9.86
N GLU A 287 10.35 -2.50 -10.04
CA GLU A 287 10.82 -2.05 -11.35
C GLU A 287 11.82 -3.02 -11.99
N LYS A 288 12.62 -3.72 -11.18
CA LYS A 288 13.67 -4.64 -11.62
C LYS A 288 13.57 -5.95 -10.84
N PRO A 289 12.52 -6.74 -11.11
CA PRO A 289 12.31 -7.99 -10.41
C PRO A 289 13.35 -9.02 -10.82
N LYS A 290 13.64 -9.93 -9.90
CA LYS A 290 14.49 -11.10 -10.12
C LYS A 290 13.70 -12.34 -9.74
N THR A 291 13.91 -13.45 -10.44
CA THR A 291 13.21 -14.70 -10.12
C THR A 291 14.13 -15.89 -10.32
N ASP A 292 13.94 -16.93 -9.49
CA ASP A 292 14.58 -18.23 -9.67
C ASP A 292 13.78 -19.13 -10.64
N LEU A 293 12.70 -18.63 -11.25
CA LEU A 293 11.82 -19.40 -12.11
C LEU A 293 12.58 -20.11 -13.24
N VAL A 294 13.61 -19.49 -13.83
CA VAL A 294 14.42 -20.13 -14.89
C VAL A 294 15.05 -21.41 -14.35
N GLU A 295 15.64 -21.33 -13.16
CA GLU A 295 16.34 -22.45 -12.54
C GLU A 295 15.35 -23.56 -12.15
N ARG A 296 14.15 -23.18 -11.71
CA ARG A 296 13.06 -24.11 -11.38
C ARG A 296 12.42 -24.73 -12.62
N ALA A 297 12.27 -23.96 -13.69
CA ALA A 297 11.63 -24.36 -14.94
C ALA A 297 12.54 -25.15 -15.86
N VAL A 298 13.87 -25.00 -15.76
CA VAL A 298 14.82 -25.75 -16.59
C VAL A 298 15.32 -27.01 -15.87
N GLY A 299 15.08 -27.11 -14.56
CA GLY A 299 15.57 -28.22 -13.72
C GLY A 299 17.07 -28.12 -13.44
N ALA A 300 17.51 -28.69 -12.33
CA ALA A 300 18.93 -28.70 -11.97
C ALA A 300 19.80 -29.51 -12.95
N ASP A 301 19.22 -30.48 -13.67
CA ASP A 301 19.94 -31.42 -14.55
C ASP A 301 20.46 -30.81 -15.86
N LEU A 302 19.98 -29.63 -16.26
CA LEU A 302 20.47 -28.93 -17.46
C LEU A 302 21.65 -27.99 -17.17
N LYS A 303 22.03 -27.79 -15.88
CA LYS A 303 23.28 -27.07 -15.53
C LYS A 303 24.54 -27.81 -16.01
N ASP A 304 24.43 -29.10 -16.31
CA ASP A 304 25.51 -29.92 -16.92
C ASP A 304 25.53 -29.89 -18.46
N LEU A 305 24.61 -29.18 -19.12
CA LEU A 305 24.55 -29.04 -20.57
C LEU A 305 25.05 -27.66 -21.02
N GLY A 306 26.25 -27.29 -20.58
CA GLY A 306 26.93 -26.04 -20.95
C GLY A 306 27.11 -25.83 -22.47
N GLY A 307 26.93 -26.87 -23.30
CA GLY A 307 27.02 -26.77 -24.76
C GLY A 307 25.75 -26.29 -25.48
N VAL A 308 24.58 -26.30 -24.84
CA VAL A 308 23.30 -25.96 -25.51
C VAL A 308 22.92 -24.48 -25.30
N ILE A 309 23.35 -23.89 -24.19
CA ILE A 309 23.18 -22.45 -23.88
C ILE A 309 23.96 -21.60 -24.89
N ASP A 310 25.16 -22.03 -25.30
CA ASP A 310 25.99 -21.35 -26.31
C ASP A 310 25.39 -21.39 -27.73
N ALA A 311 24.56 -22.40 -28.04
CA ALA A 311 23.87 -22.51 -29.31
C ALA A 311 22.61 -21.62 -29.38
N LEU A 312 22.00 -21.33 -28.23
CA LEU A 312 20.81 -20.47 -28.10
C LEU A 312 21.19 -18.99 -27.96
N LEU A 313 22.36 -18.71 -27.36
CA LEU A 313 22.97 -17.38 -27.27
C LEU A 313 24.02 -17.21 -28.37
N GLY A 314 23.57 -17.07 -29.62
CA GLY A 314 24.46 -16.96 -30.78
C GLY A 314 25.62 -15.96 -30.59
N HIS A 315 26.81 -16.48 -30.34
CA HIS A 315 28.06 -15.72 -30.38
C HIS A 315 29.11 -16.43 -31.23
N LYS A 316 29.41 -15.83 -32.38
CA LYS A 316 30.57 -16.19 -33.22
C LYS A 316 31.85 -15.99 -32.41
N SER A 317 32.52 -17.08 -32.06
CA SER A 317 33.87 -17.04 -31.51
C SER A 317 34.86 -16.53 -32.58
N LYS A 318 35.31 -15.28 -32.42
CA LYS A 318 36.45 -14.75 -33.16
C LYS A 318 37.73 -15.43 -32.64
N LYS A 319 38.32 -16.24 -33.51
CA LYS A 319 39.60 -16.92 -33.32
C LYS A 319 40.73 -15.89 -33.12
N LYS A 320 41.45 -16.00 -31.99
CA LYS A 320 42.73 -15.34 -31.71
C LYS A 320 43.73 -15.57 -32.84
N LYS A 321 44.45 -14.52 -33.27
CA LYS A 321 45.77 -14.66 -33.90
C LYS A 321 46.76 -13.84 -33.07
N ALA A 322 47.75 -14.55 -32.53
CA ALA A 322 48.85 -14.02 -31.75
C ALA A 322 49.77 -13.16 -32.62
N ALA A 323 50.34 -12.13 -32.00
CA ALA A 323 51.47 -11.37 -32.56
C ALA A 323 52.73 -12.24 -32.61
N PRO A 324 53.70 -11.85 -33.46
CA PRO A 324 55.04 -11.65 -32.94
C PRO A 324 55.61 -10.28 -33.32
N SER A 325 56.33 -9.71 -32.37
CA SER A 325 57.23 -8.57 -32.51
C SER A 325 58.47 -8.93 -33.35
N ALA A 326 58.85 -8.06 -34.29
CA ALA A 326 60.25 -7.66 -34.53
C ALA A 326 60.30 -6.66 -35.72
N SER A 327 60.79 -5.45 -35.45
CA SER A 327 61.38 -4.54 -36.44
C SER A 327 62.82 -5.00 -36.78
N PRO A 328 63.33 -4.73 -38.00
CA PRO A 328 64.10 -3.49 -38.18
C PRO A 328 63.91 -2.78 -39.53
N THR A 329 64.37 -1.53 -39.54
CA THR A 329 64.49 -0.53 -40.62
C THR A 329 65.38 -0.98 -41.79
N PRO A 330 65.32 -0.28 -42.94
CA PRO A 330 66.27 0.82 -43.22
C PRO A 330 65.66 2.21 -43.18
#